data_AF-A0A357I2L6-F1
#
_entry.id   AF-A0A357I2L6-F1
#
_cell.length_a   1.000
_cell.length_b   1.000
_cell.length_c   1.000
_cell.angle_alpha   90.00
_cell.angle_beta   90.00
_cell.angle_gamma   90.00
#
_symmetry.space_group_name_H-M   'P 1'
#
loop_
_entity.id
_entity.type
_entity.pdbx_description
1 polymer ?
#
loop_
_entity_poly.entity_id
_entity_poly.type
_entity_poly.pdbx_seq_one_letter_code
_entity_poly.pdbx_strand_id
1 'polypeptide(L)'
;GSQGINRKSVPWDESIRVSFLLRWPAALQTGALPLPLDAPDIMPTLLGLCELEIPATVQGQDYSAVLRGEQALSGDEAALLNLPAAFANVLEHGFKAYRGLRTQRYTYVRNTDGPWLLFDNEADPYQMCNLVGSAEHADVQSALESRLQHRLAALGDEFLDGQAYLERDGLSHYQEVNRSCHREWQDPWSRH
;
A
#
# COMPACT_ATOMS: atom_id res chain seq x y z
N GLY A 1 -2.47 20.56 -1.25
CA GLY A 1 -1.35 19.78 -0.71
C GLY A 1 -0.57 19.20 -1.87
N SER A 2 0.28 18.19 -1.62
CA SER A 2 0.92 17.43 -2.70
C SER A 2 -0.13 16.81 -3.63
N GLN A 3 0.22 16.62 -4.90
CA GLN A 3 -0.66 16.02 -5.92
C GLN A 3 -2.00 16.77 -6.14
N GLY A 4 -2.10 18.04 -5.72
CA GLY A 4 -3.37 18.79 -5.74
C GLY A 4 -4.41 18.31 -4.72
N ILE A 5 -4.03 17.40 -3.81
CA ILE A 5 -4.91 16.76 -2.84
C ILE A 5 -4.65 17.30 -1.44
N ASN A 6 -5.66 17.24 -0.57
CA ASN A 6 -5.53 17.54 0.87
C ASN A 6 -5.97 16.30 1.66
N ARG A 7 -5.60 16.23 2.96
CA ARG A 7 -5.87 15.09 3.86
C ARG A 7 -5.04 13.83 3.53
N LYS A 8 -5.41 12.71 4.15
CA LYS A 8 -4.76 11.39 4.07
C LYS A 8 -5.71 10.37 3.40
N SER A 9 -5.30 9.10 3.36
CA SER A 9 -6.02 7.99 2.69
C SER A 9 -5.87 8.02 1.17
N VAL A 10 -4.68 8.42 0.73
CA VAL A 10 -4.28 8.42 -0.68
C VAL A 10 -2.97 7.65 -0.83
N PRO A 11 -2.70 7.05 -2.00
CA PRO A 11 -1.62 6.08 -2.17
C PRO A 11 -0.22 6.66 -2.38
N TRP A 12 -0.07 7.99 -2.47
CA TRP A 12 1.22 8.64 -2.68
C TRP A 12 2.11 8.64 -1.43
N ASP A 13 3.44 8.65 -1.62
CA ASP A 13 4.46 8.55 -0.58
C ASP A 13 4.27 9.61 0.52
N GLU A 14 3.87 10.85 0.20
CA GLU A 14 3.61 11.88 1.22
C GLU A 14 2.45 11.55 2.17
N SER A 15 1.57 10.64 1.77
CA SER A 15 0.49 10.12 2.59
C SER A 15 0.93 8.89 3.38
N ILE A 16 1.54 7.90 2.69
CA ILE A 16 1.76 6.54 3.20
C ILE A 16 3.14 6.30 3.84
N ARG A 17 4.16 7.07 3.45
CA ARG A 17 5.54 6.84 3.88
C ARG A 17 5.80 7.53 5.20
N VAL A 18 5.51 6.82 6.28
CA VAL A 18 5.74 7.29 7.65
C VAL A 18 7.10 6.79 8.14
N SER A 19 7.83 7.65 8.87
CA SER A 19 9.10 7.27 9.49
C SER A 19 8.87 6.26 10.63
N PHE A 20 9.65 5.18 10.62
CA PHE A 20 9.71 4.20 11.72
C PHE A 20 11.13 4.16 12.29
N LEU A 21 11.27 4.30 13.61
CA LEU A 21 12.55 4.26 14.31
C LEU A 21 12.51 3.19 15.40
N LEU A 22 13.47 2.27 15.34
CA LEU A 22 13.66 1.23 16.33
C LEU A 22 15.09 1.33 16.90
N ARG A 23 15.23 1.28 18.23
CA ARG A 23 16.53 1.40 18.90
C ARG A 23 16.73 0.28 19.91
N TRP A 24 17.70 -0.59 19.62
CA TRP A 24 18.21 -1.58 20.56
C TRP A 24 19.70 -1.86 20.28
N PRO A 25 20.60 -1.04 20.85
CA PRO A 25 22.02 -1.03 20.47
C PRO A 25 22.78 -2.34 20.72
N ALA A 26 22.29 -3.16 21.65
CA ALA A 26 22.92 -4.44 21.98
C ALA A 26 22.62 -5.56 20.97
N ALA A 27 21.58 -5.41 20.13
CA ALA A 27 21.07 -6.49 19.29
C ALA A 27 20.85 -6.10 17.82
N LEU A 28 20.69 -4.81 17.52
CA LEU A 28 20.35 -4.34 16.17
C LEU A 28 21.53 -3.68 15.48
N GLN A 29 21.57 -3.82 14.16
CA GLN A 29 22.48 -3.04 13.34
C GLN A 29 22.07 -1.55 13.35
N THR A 30 23.08 -0.68 13.33
CA THR A 30 22.86 0.76 13.19
C THR A 30 22.84 1.12 11.71
N GLY A 31 21.78 1.76 11.25
CA GLY A 31 21.67 2.25 9.88
C GLY A 31 20.23 2.47 9.45
N ALA A 32 20.07 3.02 8.24
CA ALA A 32 18.79 3.05 7.56
C ALA A 32 18.64 1.77 6.73
N LEU A 33 17.45 1.17 6.78
CA LEU A 33 17.07 0.02 5.95
C LEU A 33 16.00 0.47 4.96
N PRO A 34 16.17 0.25 3.65
CA PRO A 34 15.16 0.59 2.64
C PRO A 34 14.04 -0.46 2.58
N LEU A 35 13.61 -0.94 3.75
CA LEU A 35 12.55 -1.94 3.90
C LEU A 35 11.18 -1.27 3.79
N PRO A 36 10.33 -1.68 2.83
CA PRO A 36 8.92 -1.29 2.79
C PRO A 36 8.14 -2.02 3.90
N LEU A 37 8.35 -1.56 5.15
CA LEU A 37 7.69 -2.11 6.34
C LEU A 37 6.22 -1.66 6.38
N ASP A 38 5.30 -2.60 6.60
CA ASP A 38 3.88 -2.32 6.82
C ASP A 38 3.50 -2.49 8.30
N ALA A 39 2.39 -1.88 8.72
CA ALA A 39 1.93 -1.95 10.11
C ALA A 39 1.73 -3.40 10.63
N PRO A 40 1.18 -4.35 9.86
CA PRO A 40 1.05 -5.75 10.29
C PRO A 40 2.39 -6.45 10.57
N ASP A 41 3.50 -5.97 10.00
CA ASP A 41 4.83 -6.55 10.16
C ASP A 41 5.48 -6.21 11.50
N ILE A 42 5.02 -5.13 12.14
CA ILE A 42 5.60 -4.62 13.40
C ILE A 42 5.48 -5.68 14.50
N MET A 43 4.30 -6.26 14.69
CA MET A 43 4.08 -7.25 15.75
C MET A 43 4.92 -8.52 15.60
N PRO A 44 4.90 -9.26 14.47
CA PRO A 44 5.72 -10.45 14.30
C PRO A 44 7.22 -10.12 14.40
N THR A 45 7.65 -8.96 13.89
CA THR A 45 9.04 -8.52 14.03
C THR A 45 9.45 -8.30 15.48
N LEU A 46 8.60 -7.68 16.31
CA LEU A 46 8.87 -7.52 17.73
C LEU A 46 8.89 -8.86 18.47
N LEU A 47 7.99 -9.80 18.13
CA LEU A 47 8.00 -11.15 18.70
C LEU A 47 9.28 -11.91 18.35
N GLY A 48 9.70 -11.88 17.08
CA GLY A 48 10.96 -12.49 16.63
C GLY A 48 12.19 -11.89 17.32
N LEU A 49 12.20 -10.57 17.53
CA LEU A 49 13.25 -9.91 18.31
C LEU A 49 13.27 -10.33 19.79
N CYS A 50 12.12 -10.70 20.36
CA CYS A 50 11.99 -11.23 21.71
C CYS A 50 12.12 -12.76 21.80
N GLU A 51 12.38 -13.45 20.68
CA GLU A 51 12.43 -14.91 20.61
C GLU A 51 11.13 -15.58 21.10
N LEU A 52 10.00 -14.94 20.83
CA LEU A 52 8.67 -15.44 21.16
C LEU A 52 8.01 -16.10 19.95
N GLU A 53 7.11 -17.04 20.22
CA GLU A 53 6.31 -17.70 19.18
C GLU A 53 5.42 -16.69 18.44
N ILE A 54 5.46 -16.72 17.11
CA ILE A 54 4.61 -15.90 16.24
C ILE A 54 3.35 -16.70 15.91
N PRO A 55 2.14 -16.21 16.25
CA PRO A 55 0.91 -16.92 15.94
C PRO A 55 0.71 -17.09 14.43
N ALA A 56 0.26 -18.28 14.00
CA ALA A 56 -0.01 -18.56 12.58
C ALA A 56 -1.12 -17.69 11.96
N THR A 57 -1.90 -16.98 12.79
CA THR A 57 -2.95 -16.04 12.35
C THR A 57 -2.40 -14.68 11.94
N VAL A 58 -1.11 -14.40 12.20
CA VAL A 58 -0.48 -13.13 11.83
C VAL A 58 -0.30 -13.06 10.32
N GLN A 59 -0.68 -11.92 9.75
CA GLN A 59 -0.61 -11.66 8.30
C GLN A 59 0.66 -10.90 7.88
N GLY A 60 1.35 -10.28 8.85
CA GLY A 60 2.61 -9.59 8.63
C GLY A 60 3.82 -10.52 8.59
N GLN A 61 4.94 -9.99 8.14
CA GLN A 61 6.22 -10.68 8.03
C GLN A 61 7.14 -10.34 9.20
N ASP A 62 7.88 -11.33 9.69
CA ASP A 62 8.96 -11.12 10.65
C ASP A 62 10.23 -10.66 9.93
N TYR A 63 10.73 -9.47 10.30
CA TYR A 63 11.99 -8.90 9.82
C TYR A 63 13.10 -8.88 10.88
N SER A 64 12.93 -9.58 12.00
CA SER A 64 13.89 -9.58 13.11
C SER A 64 15.31 -9.99 12.68
N ALA A 65 15.45 -11.02 11.86
CA ALA A 65 16.73 -11.45 11.29
C ALA A 65 17.38 -10.39 10.39
N VAL A 66 16.57 -9.64 9.62
CA VAL A 66 17.05 -8.51 8.81
C VAL A 66 17.56 -7.38 9.71
N LEU A 67 16.82 -7.05 10.77
CA LEU A 67 17.20 -6.00 11.72
C LEU A 67 18.47 -6.35 12.53
N ARG A 68 18.72 -7.64 12.77
CA ARG A 68 19.96 -8.16 13.38
C ARG A 68 21.12 -8.25 12.37
N GLY A 69 20.85 -8.12 11.07
CA GLY A 69 21.84 -8.26 10.01
C GLY A 69 22.22 -9.70 9.68
N GLU A 70 21.39 -10.65 10.11
CA GLU A 70 21.57 -12.08 9.88
C GLU A 70 21.02 -12.50 8.51
N GLN A 71 20.13 -11.69 7.95
CA GLN A 71 19.50 -11.90 6.65
C GLN A 71 19.47 -10.60 5.83
N ALA A 72 19.76 -10.71 4.54
CA ALA A 72 19.57 -9.61 3.60
C ALA A 72 18.11 -9.53 3.12
N LEU A 73 17.67 -8.33 2.74
CA LEU A 73 16.42 -8.17 2.00
C LEU A 73 16.49 -8.95 0.68
N SER A 74 15.38 -9.56 0.31
CA SER A 74 15.22 -10.30 -0.94
C SER A 74 15.09 -9.38 -2.15
N GLY A 75 14.66 -8.13 -1.95
CA GLY A 75 14.31 -7.19 -3.01
C GLY A 75 12.84 -7.26 -3.42
N ASP A 76 12.11 -8.27 -2.94
CA ASP A 76 10.69 -8.48 -3.21
C ASP A 76 9.77 -7.96 -2.09
N GLU A 77 10.32 -7.32 -1.06
CA GLU A 77 9.55 -6.71 0.00
C GLU A 77 8.63 -5.61 -0.54
N ALA A 78 7.40 -5.58 -0.02
CA ALA A 78 6.39 -4.61 -0.39
C ALA A 78 5.40 -4.39 0.74
N ALA A 79 5.07 -3.13 1.01
CA ALA A 79 3.96 -2.76 1.87
C ALA A 79 2.64 -2.80 1.08
N LEU A 80 1.57 -3.29 1.70
CA LEU A 80 0.26 -3.36 1.07
C LEU A 80 -0.48 -2.04 1.27
N LEU A 81 -0.85 -1.40 0.18
CA LEU A 81 -1.73 -0.24 0.21
C LEU A 81 -3.16 -0.74 0.15
N ASN A 82 -3.95 -0.45 1.18
CA ASN A 82 -5.31 -0.97 1.29
C ASN A 82 -6.31 0.13 1.65
N LEU A 83 -7.24 0.39 0.72
CA LEU A 83 -8.45 1.17 0.96
C LEU A 83 -9.68 0.37 0.51
N PRO A 84 -10.32 -0.40 1.42
CA PRO A 84 -11.40 -1.34 1.08
C PRO A 84 -12.72 -0.68 0.71
N ALA A 85 -12.99 0.51 1.24
CA ALA A 85 -14.17 1.28 0.91
C ALA A 85 -13.77 2.74 0.68
N ALA A 86 -14.30 3.34 -0.37
CA ALA A 86 -14.20 4.78 -0.56
C ALA A 86 -15.21 5.46 0.38
N PHE A 87 -14.75 6.48 1.09
CA PHE A 87 -15.58 7.30 1.97
C PHE A 87 -15.46 8.78 1.61
N ALA A 88 -16.24 9.64 2.27
CA ALA A 88 -16.47 11.03 1.84
C ALA A 88 -15.22 11.80 1.35
N ASN A 89 -14.09 11.79 2.07
CA ASN A 89 -12.85 12.47 1.65
C ASN A 89 -12.21 11.87 0.38
N VAL A 90 -12.30 10.55 0.19
CA VAL A 90 -11.77 9.83 -0.97
C VAL A 90 -12.63 10.13 -2.19
N LEU A 91 -13.96 10.09 -2.00
CA LEU A 91 -14.95 10.40 -3.02
C LEU A 91 -14.90 11.87 -3.45
N GLU A 92 -14.62 12.80 -2.54
CA GLU A 92 -14.42 14.24 -2.83
C GLU A 92 -13.33 14.50 -3.89
N HIS A 93 -12.37 13.58 -4.00
CA HIS A 93 -11.29 13.63 -4.98
C HIS A 93 -11.51 12.75 -6.21
N GLY A 94 -12.67 12.07 -6.30
CA GLY A 94 -13.00 11.16 -7.39
C GLY A 94 -12.30 9.82 -7.33
N PHE A 95 -11.73 9.47 -6.18
CA PHE A 95 -11.07 8.19 -5.97
C PHE A 95 -12.09 7.10 -5.66
N LYS A 96 -11.68 5.86 -5.93
CA LYS A 96 -12.44 4.64 -5.64
C LYS A 96 -11.68 3.81 -4.61
N ALA A 97 -12.32 2.75 -4.12
CA ALA A 97 -11.61 1.73 -3.35
C ALA A 97 -10.41 1.22 -4.15
N TYR A 98 -9.26 1.06 -3.49
CA TYR A 98 -8.02 0.71 -4.16
C TYR A 98 -7.20 -0.29 -3.37
N ARG A 99 -6.36 -1.02 -4.10
CA ARG A 99 -5.29 -1.87 -3.57
C ARG A 99 -4.00 -1.54 -4.30
N GLY A 100 -2.88 -1.70 -3.63
CA GLY A 100 -1.59 -1.43 -4.23
C GLY A 100 -0.44 -2.05 -3.49
N LEU A 101 0.73 -2.00 -4.11
CA LEU A 101 2.00 -2.37 -3.51
C LEU A 101 2.95 -1.18 -3.56
N ARG A 102 3.59 -0.89 -2.43
CA ARG A 102 4.77 -0.03 -2.37
C ARG A 102 5.98 -0.91 -2.14
N THR A 103 6.75 -1.17 -3.19
CA THR A 103 8.03 -1.89 -3.11
C THR A 103 9.15 -0.91 -2.73
N GLN A 104 10.42 -1.31 -2.76
CA GLN A 104 11.53 -0.35 -2.58
C GLN A 104 11.55 0.71 -3.69
N ARG A 105 11.39 0.28 -4.95
CA ARG A 105 11.51 1.14 -6.14
C ARG A 105 10.17 1.60 -6.71
N TYR A 106 9.13 0.78 -6.71
CA TYR A 106 7.89 1.08 -7.42
C TYR A 106 6.69 1.26 -6.49
N THR A 107 5.76 2.13 -6.90
CA THR A 107 4.41 2.21 -6.34
C THR A 107 3.44 1.79 -7.42
N TYR A 108 2.65 0.75 -7.17
CA TYR A 108 1.60 0.29 -8.07
C TYR A 108 0.26 0.27 -7.35
N VAL A 109 -0.77 0.81 -7.98
CA VAL A 109 -2.12 0.91 -7.42
C VAL A 109 -3.13 0.60 -8.50
N ARG A 110 -4.14 -0.20 -8.16
CA ARG A 110 -5.34 -0.40 -8.97
C ARG A 110 -6.59 -0.11 -8.16
N ASN A 111 -7.64 0.28 -8.87
CA ASN A 111 -8.97 0.44 -8.32
C ASN A 111 -9.94 -0.53 -9.04
N THR A 112 -11.24 -0.34 -8.84
CA THR A 112 -12.29 -1.17 -9.44
C THR A 112 -12.36 -1.07 -10.97
N ASP A 113 -11.78 -0.02 -11.58
CA ASP A 113 -11.75 0.16 -13.03
C ASP A 113 -10.50 -0.45 -13.68
N GLY A 114 -9.51 -0.86 -12.87
CA GLY A 114 -8.26 -1.44 -13.33
C GLY A 114 -7.01 -0.73 -12.78
N PRO A 115 -5.85 -0.91 -13.42
CA PRO A 115 -4.61 -0.21 -13.07
C PRO A 115 -4.83 1.31 -13.05
N TRP A 116 -4.42 1.95 -11.96
CA TRP A 116 -4.67 3.37 -11.72
C TRP A 116 -3.39 4.19 -11.67
N LEU A 117 -2.41 3.75 -10.88
CA LEU A 117 -1.13 4.46 -10.69
C LEU A 117 0.05 3.49 -10.78
N LEU A 118 1.10 3.92 -11.46
CA LEU A 118 2.39 3.26 -11.49
C LEU A 118 3.50 4.32 -11.49
N PHE A 119 4.37 4.28 -10.49
CA PHE A 119 5.49 5.21 -10.36
C PHE A 119 6.80 4.47 -10.14
N ASP A 120 7.86 4.89 -10.83
CA ASP A 120 9.25 4.56 -10.49
C ASP A 120 9.75 5.60 -9.48
N ASN A 121 9.77 5.27 -8.19
CA ASN A 121 10.10 6.22 -7.13
C ASN A 121 11.59 6.58 -7.05
N GLU A 122 12.46 5.89 -7.78
CA GLU A 122 13.86 6.29 -7.91
C GLU A 122 14.03 7.35 -9.01
N ALA A 123 13.40 7.13 -10.17
CA ALA A 123 13.43 8.08 -11.28
C ALA A 123 12.51 9.29 -11.08
N ASP A 124 11.40 9.10 -10.35
CA ASP A 124 10.37 10.09 -10.04
C ASP A 124 10.02 10.08 -8.53
N PRO A 125 10.91 10.61 -7.66
CA PRO A 125 10.70 10.60 -6.21
C PRO A 125 9.48 11.38 -5.73
N TYR A 126 8.91 12.23 -6.59
CA TYR A 126 7.73 13.03 -6.31
C TYR A 126 6.45 12.45 -6.93
N GLN A 127 6.53 11.29 -7.59
CA GLN A 127 5.37 10.57 -8.14
C GLN A 127 4.48 11.48 -9.03
N MET A 128 5.12 12.20 -9.94
CA MET A 128 4.51 13.16 -10.85
C MET A 128 4.28 12.59 -12.26
N CYS A 129 4.84 11.43 -12.60
CA CYS A 129 4.75 10.82 -13.91
C CYS A 129 4.10 9.44 -13.80
N ASN A 130 2.81 9.35 -14.08
CA ASN A 130 2.10 8.08 -14.06
C ASN A 130 2.50 7.22 -15.28
N LEU A 131 3.02 6.02 -15.02
CA LEU A 131 3.56 5.10 -16.01
C LEU A 131 2.56 4.01 -16.44
N VAL A 132 1.32 4.03 -15.91
CA VAL A 132 0.30 3.05 -16.29
C VAL A 132 0.09 3.04 -17.81
N GLY A 133 0.12 1.84 -18.40
CA GLY A 133 -0.06 1.66 -19.84
C GLY A 133 1.14 2.06 -20.70
N SER A 134 2.26 2.50 -20.10
CA SER A 134 3.50 2.72 -20.83
C SER A 134 4.06 1.40 -21.37
N ALA A 135 4.34 1.34 -22.67
CA ALA A 135 4.91 0.15 -23.31
C ALA A 135 6.26 -0.26 -22.71
N GLU A 136 7.07 0.70 -22.27
CA GLU A 136 8.37 0.45 -21.63
C GLU A 136 8.25 -0.22 -20.26
N HIS A 137 7.12 0.00 -19.56
CA HIS A 137 6.90 -0.49 -18.20
C HIS A 137 5.86 -1.62 -18.12
N ALA A 138 5.47 -2.19 -19.27
CA ALA A 138 4.43 -3.22 -19.34
C ALA A 138 4.78 -4.45 -18.49
N ASP A 139 6.04 -4.90 -18.51
CA ASP A 139 6.50 -6.04 -17.73
C ASP A 139 6.47 -5.75 -16.22
N VAL A 140 6.90 -4.54 -15.82
CA VAL A 140 6.86 -4.09 -14.41
C VAL A 140 5.42 -4.02 -13.90
N GLN A 141 4.52 -3.43 -14.70
CA GLN A 141 3.09 -3.34 -14.36
C GLN A 141 2.48 -4.73 -14.19
N SER A 142 2.76 -5.66 -15.11
CA SER A 142 2.24 -7.04 -15.07
C SER A 142 2.78 -7.82 -13.88
N ALA A 143 4.08 -7.67 -13.57
CA ALA A 143 4.70 -8.30 -12.41
C ALA A 143 4.12 -7.79 -11.09
N LEU A 144 3.93 -6.48 -10.95
CA LEU A 144 3.34 -5.88 -9.75
C LEU A 144 1.86 -6.23 -9.59
N GLU A 145 1.10 -6.28 -10.69
CA GLU A 145 -0.29 -6.77 -10.67
C GLU A 145 -0.34 -8.22 -10.19
N SER A 146 0.49 -9.10 -10.75
CA SER A 146 0.54 -10.51 -10.35
C SER A 146 0.89 -10.69 -8.87
N ARG A 147 1.88 -9.93 -8.38
CA ARG A 147 2.26 -9.92 -6.96
C ARG A 147 1.13 -9.41 -6.07
N LEU A 148 0.43 -8.36 -6.50
CA LEU A 148 -0.71 -7.83 -5.76
C LEU A 148 -1.82 -8.88 -5.66
N GLN A 149 -2.20 -9.51 -6.77
CA GLN A 149 -3.23 -10.55 -6.77
C GLN A 149 -2.85 -11.73 -5.88
N HIS A 150 -1.58 -12.16 -5.89
CA HIS A 150 -1.10 -13.21 -5.00
C HIS A 150 -1.23 -12.81 -3.52
N ARG A 151 -0.85 -11.57 -3.18
CA ARG A 151 -0.95 -11.05 -1.80
C ARG A 151 -2.41 -10.94 -1.35
N LEU A 152 -3.31 -10.46 -2.20
CA LEU A 152 -4.75 -10.36 -1.91
C LEU A 152 -5.37 -11.75 -1.71
N ALA A 153 -5.05 -12.71 -2.57
CA ALA A 153 -5.51 -14.09 -2.44
C ALA A 153 -5.05 -14.74 -1.12
N ALA A 154 -3.80 -14.52 -0.72
CA ALA A 154 -3.28 -15.01 0.56
C ALA A 154 -4.00 -14.41 1.78
N LEU A 155 -4.53 -13.18 1.64
CA LEU A 155 -5.30 -12.50 2.68
C LEU A 155 -6.80 -12.79 2.61
N GLY A 156 -7.28 -13.51 1.59
CA GLY A 156 -8.71 -13.69 1.33
C GLY A 156 -9.43 -12.39 0.96
N ASP A 157 -8.70 -11.40 0.42
CA ASP A 157 -9.29 -10.15 -0.08
C ASP A 157 -9.69 -10.35 -1.55
N GLU A 158 -10.99 -10.51 -1.78
CA GLU A 158 -11.58 -10.64 -3.11
C GLU A 158 -11.66 -9.31 -3.88
N PHE A 159 -11.25 -8.22 -3.23
CA PHE A 159 -11.33 -6.86 -3.75
C PHE A 159 -12.76 -6.48 -4.17
N LEU A 160 -13.72 -6.83 -3.32
CA LEU A 160 -15.12 -6.45 -3.51
C LEU A 160 -15.32 -4.94 -3.35
N ASP A 161 -16.44 -4.45 -3.88
CA ASP A 161 -16.91 -3.11 -3.57
C ASP A 161 -17.20 -2.96 -2.07
N GLY A 162 -17.00 -1.76 -1.53
CA GLY A 162 -17.23 -1.47 -0.11
C GLY A 162 -18.65 -1.81 0.35
N GLN A 163 -19.67 -1.61 -0.49
CA GLN A 163 -21.04 -1.97 -0.17
C GLN A 163 -21.21 -3.49 -0.05
N ALA A 164 -20.57 -4.26 -0.92
CA ALA A 164 -20.62 -5.72 -0.86
C ALA A 164 -19.97 -6.25 0.45
N TYR A 165 -18.91 -5.59 0.93
CA TYR A 165 -18.35 -5.91 2.25
C TYR A 165 -19.33 -5.63 3.40
N LEU A 166 -20.01 -4.48 3.37
CA LEU A 166 -21.03 -4.14 4.39
C LEU A 166 -22.21 -5.12 4.39
N GLU A 167 -22.67 -5.54 3.20
CA GLU A 167 -23.74 -6.52 3.06
C GLU A 167 -23.33 -7.90 3.58
N ARG A 168 -22.13 -8.37 3.21
CA ARG A 168 -21.57 -9.64 3.67
C ARG A 168 -21.46 -9.70 5.19
N ASP A 169 -21.06 -8.60 5.82
CA ASP A 169 -20.80 -8.53 7.26
C ASP A 169 -22.05 -8.11 8.07
N GLY A 170 -23.22 -7.98 7.42
CA GLY A 170 -24.49 -7.65 8.06
C GLY A 170 -24.60 -6.19 8.55
N LEU A 171 -23.77 -5.29 8.02
CA LEU A 171 -23.68 -3.89 8.40
C LEU A 171 -24.58 -2.97 7.52
N SER A 172 -25.75 -3.47 7.13
CA SER A 172 -26.68 -2.77 6.22
C SER A 172 -27.30 -1.47 6.78
N HIS A 173 -27.09 -1.19 8.07
CA HIS A 173 -27.49 0.05 8.72
C HIS A 173 -26.50 1.20 8.47
N TYR A 174 -25.30 0.92 7.97
CA TYR A 174 -24.33 1.93 7.59
C TYR A 174 -24.73 2.58 6.27
N GLN A 175 -25.07 3.86 6.31
CA GLN A 175 -25.32 4.67 5.12
C GLN A 175 -24.41 5.91 5.15
N GLU A 176 -23.60 6.10 4.12
CA GLU A 176 -22.90 7.37 3.93
C GLU A 176 -23.90 8.46 3.56
N VAL A 177 -24.01 9.46 4.43
CA VAL A 177 -24.97 10.57 4.29
C VAL A 177 -24.55 11.63 3.27
N ASN A 178 -23.35 11.53 2.67
CA ASN A 178 -22.78 12.51 1.73
C ASN A 178 -22.32 11.87 0.39
N ARG A 179 -23.19 11.10 -0.28
CA ARG A 179 -22.87 10.43 -1.56
C ARG A 179 -22.75 11.36 -2.78
N SER A 180 -23.12 12.64 -2.67
CA SER A 180 -23.32 13.51 -3.85
C SER A 180 -22.05 14.09 -4.48
N CYS A 181 -20.85 13.75 -4.00
CA CYS A 181 -19.62 14.22 -4.64
C CYS A 181 -19.21 13.28 -5.79
N HIS A 182 -19.83 13.48 -6.95
CA HIS A 182 -19.39 12.83 -8.20
C HIS A 182 -18.36 13.74 -8.88
N ARG A 183 -17.10 13.62 -8.46
CA ARG A 183 -15.97 14.20 -9.19
C ARG A 183 -15.26 13.06 -9.92
N GLU A 184 -14.95 13.23 -11.19
CA GLU A 184 -14.01 12.33 -11.86
C GLU A 184 -12.59 12.73 -11.46
N TRP A 185 -11.78 11.74 -11.08
CA TRP A 185 -10.37 12.00 -10.85
C TRP A 185 -9.69 12.38 -12.16
N GLN A 186 -8.83 13.39 -12.10
CA GLN A 186 -7.95 13.79 -13.19
C GLN A 186 -6.52 13.81 -12.66
N ASP A 187 -5.60 13.22 -13.42
CA ASP A 187 -4.18 13.28 -13.12
C ASP A 187 -3.72 14.75 -13.18
N PRO A 188 -3.25 15.35 -12.07
CA PRO A 188 -2.83 16.74 -12.06
C PRO A 188 -1.60 17.00 -12.96
N TRP A 189 -0.91 15.95 -13.40
CA TRP A 189 0.30 16.05 -14.21
C TRP A 189 0.13 15.56 -15.65
N SER A 190 -1.08 15.14 -16.06
CA SER A 190 -1.34 14.82 -17.46
C SER A 190 -1.09 16.06 -18.31
N ARG A 191 -0.11 16.01 -19.21
CA ARG A 191 0.12 17.07 -20.19
C ARG A 191 -1.05 17.06 -21.18
N HIS A 192 -1.80 18.17 -21.24
CA HIS A 192 -2.71 18.45 -22.34
C HIS A 192 -1.96 18.61 -23.67
#